data_AF-A0A2M8PTC9-F1
#
_entry.id   AF-A0A2M8PTC9-F1
#
_cell.length_a   1.000
_cell.length_b   1.000
_cell.length_c   1.000
_cell.angle_alpha   90.00
_cell.angle_beta   90.00
_cell.angle_gamma   90.00
#
_symmetry.space_group_name_H-M   'P 1'
#
loop_
_entity.id
_entity.type
_entity.pdbx_description
1 polymer ?
#
loop_
_entity_poly.entity_id
_entity_poly.type
_entity_poly.pdbx_seq_one_letter_code
_entity_poly.pdbx_strand_id
1 'polypeptide(L)'
;MLDEATFLRLTRNEADMAFKKRVRCIFEWLQPTDDKTILDCGCGRGFYLNMIRTVSACRLYGLELEPEIIAKAHENLAGLPDITLVRASIYDQPFEDAS
;
A
#
# COMPACT_ATOMS: atom_id res chain seq x y z
N MET A 1 8.06 10.40 10.01
CA MET A 1 7.14 9.86 11.04
C MET A 1 5.74 10.34 10.68
N LEU A 2 4.74 9.47 10.65
CA LEU A 2 3.35 9.85 10.34
C LEU A 2 2.81 10.72 11.48
N ASP A 3 2.41 11.96 11.20
CA ASP A 3 1.83 12.83 12.22
C ASP A 3 0.43 12.37 12.65
N GLU A 4 0.02 12.73 13.87
CA GLU A 4 -1.23 12.27 14.46
C GLU A 4 -2.46 12.72 13.66
N ALA A 5 -2.44 13.94 13.10
CA ALA A 5 -3.58 14.46 12.34
C ALA A 5 -3.76 13.67 11.03
N THR A 6 -2.66 13.38 10.34
CA THR A 6 -2.67 12.52 9.15
C THR A 6 -3.12 11.10 9.50
N PHE A 7 -2.63 10.51 10.58
CA PHE A 7 -3.08 9.18 11.02
C PHE A 7 -4.59 9.13 11.29
N LEU A 8 -5.12 10.09 12.05
CA LEU A 8 -6.55 10.16 12.35
C LEU A 8 -7.38 10.35 11.08
N ARG A 9 -6.89 11.16 10.12
CA ARG A 9 -7.55 11.34 8.83
C ARG A 9 -7.59 10.05 8.01
N LEU A 10 -6.46 9.34 7.90
CA LEU A 10 -6.37 8.09 7.15
C LEU A 10 -7.24 6.98 7.75
N THR A 11 -7.43 6.99 9.07
CA THR A 11 -8.13 5.92 9.80
C THR A 11 -9.53 6.31 10.28
N ARG A 12 -10.05 7.48 9.89
CA ARG A 12 -11.33 8.03 10.39
C ARG A 12 -12.53 7.10 10.23
N ASN A 13 -12.56 6.32 9.14
CA ASN A 13 -13.66 5.43 8.79
C ASN A 13 -13.38 3.97 9.16
N GLU A 14 -12.24 3.68 9.79
CA GLU A 14 -11.88 2.33 10.20
C GLU A 14 -12.39 2.05 11.62
N ALA A 15 -13.19 1.00 11.78
CA ALA A 15 -13.72 0.57 13.07
C ALA A 15 -12.79 -0.42 13.78
N ASP A 16 -11.94 -1.15 13.05
CA ASP A 16 -11.00 -2.10 13.61
C ASP A 16 -9.81 -1.38 14.28
N MET A 17 -9.80 -1.38 15.61
CA MET A 17 -8.70 -0.83 16.40
C MET A 17 -7.40 -1.60 16.22
N ALA A 18 -7.44 -2.90 15.90
CA ALA A 18 -6.24 -3.67 15.59
C ALA A 18 -5.66 -3.25 14.25
N PHE A 19 -6.50 -3.02 13.22
CA PHE A 19 -6.05 -2.45 11.94
C PHE A 19 -5.41 -1.07 12.13
N LYS A 20 -6.06 -0.18 12.89
CA LYS A 20 -5.50 1.14 13.22
C LYS A 20 -4.10 1.06 13.83
N LYS A 21 -3.90 0.15 14.79
CA LYS A 21 -2.58 -0.10 15.40
C LYS A 21 -1.58 -0.65 14.39
N ARG A 22 -2.00 -1.56 13.49
CA ARG A 22 -1.14 -2.08 12.41
C ARG A 22 -0.71 -0.96 11.45
N VAL A 23 -1.63 -0.08 11.02
CA VAL A 23 -1.30 1.08 10.17
C VAL A 23 -0.22 1.93 10.82
N ARG A 24 -0.36 2.25 12.11
CA ARG A 24 0.63 3.06 12.83
C ARG A 24 2.01 2.39 12.83
N CYS A 25 2.06 1.12 13.24
CA CYS A 25 3.29 0.33 13.26
C CYS A 25 3.95 0.30 11.86
N ILE A 26 3.19 -0.04 10.82
CA ILE A 26 3.71 -0.11 9.44
C ILE A 26 4.33 1.24 9.03
N PHE A 27 3.66 2.36 9.27
CA PHE A 27 4.18 3.67 8.88
C PHE A 27 5.40 4.11 9.70
N GLU A 28 5.49 3.71 10.97
CA GLU A 28 6.65 3.97 11.83
C GLU A 28 7.90 3.24 11.35
N TRP A 29 7.76 1.99 10.90
CA TRP A 29 8.86 1.17 10.38
C TRP A 29 9.20 1.47 8.92
N LEU A 30 8.19 1.54 8.06
CA LEU A 30 8.37 1.73 6.62
C LEU A 30 8.87 3.14 6.29
N GLN A 31 8.35 4.15 7.01
CA GLN A 31 8.64 5.57 6.82
C GLN A 31 8.65 5.96 5.34
N PRO A 32 7.49 5.98 4.66
CA PRO A 32 7.46 6.28 3.23
C PRO A 32 8.03 7.68 2.97
N THR A 33 9.07 7.74 2.16
CA THR A 33 9.73 8.95 1.67
C THR A 33 9.76 8.88 0.15
N ASP A 34 9.77 10.03 -0.52
CA ASP A 34 9.53 10.12 -1.96
C ASP A 34 10.61 9.41 -2.81
N ASP A 35 11.79 9.19 -2.24
CA ASP A 35 12.92 8.48 -2.86
C ASP A 35 12.81 6.95 -2.77
N LYS A 36 11.85 6.41 -2.01
CA LYS A 36 11.71 4.96 -1.82
C LYS A 36 10.96 4.28 -2.98
N THR A 37 11.33 3.02 -3.20
CA THR A 37 10.51 2.03 -3.90
C THR A 37 9.95 1.06 -2.86
N ILE A 38 8.64 0.83 -2.87
CA ILE A 38 7.95 0.00 -1.88
C ILE A 38 7.10 -1.05 -2.59
N LEU A 39 7.27 -2.31 -2.17
CA LEU A 39 6.44 -3.44 -2.56
C LEU A 39 5.48 -3.81 -1.41
N ASP A 40 4.18 -3.74 -1.67
CA ASP A 40 3.11 -4.29 -0.84
C ASP A 40 2.77 -5.70 -1.34
N CYS A 41 3.36 -6.70 -0.69
CA CYS A 41 3.27 -8.10 -1.07
C CYS A 41 2.03 -8.74 -0.43
N GLY A 42 1.03 -9.07 -1.25
CA GLY A 42 -0.33 -9.37 -0.76
C GLY A 42 -1.14 -8.11 -0.51
N CYS A 43 -1.14 -7.18 -1.47
CA CYS A 43 -1.75 -5.85 -1.31
C CYS A 43 -3.27 -5.87 -1.14
N GLY A 44 -3.91 -7.02 -1.37
CA GLY A 44 -5.35 -7.17 -1.26
C GLY A 44 -6.06 -6.16 -2.14
N ARG A 45 -6.95 -5.36 -1.54
CA ARG A 45 -7.72 -4.33 -2.24
C ARG A 45 -7.02 -2.97 -2.35
N GLY A 46 -5.72 -2.89 -2.00
CA GLY A 46 -4.91 -1.68 -2.17
C GLY A 46 -4.94 -0.69 -1.00
N PHE A 47 -5.34 -1.10 0.21
CA PHE A 47 -5.50 -0.17 1.35
C PHE A 47 -4.20 0.54 1.72
N TYR A 48 -3.09 -0.18 1.90
CA TYR A 48 -1.82 0.43 2.27
C TYR A 48 -1.25 1.27 1.12
N LEU A 49 -1.35 0.82 -0.12
CA LEU A 49 -0.95 1.59 -1.31
C LEU A 49 -1.67 2.95 -1.37
N ASN A 50 -2.99 2.99 -1.15
CA ASN A 50 -3.76 4.22 -1.09
C ASN A 50 -3.31 5.14 0.07
N MET A 51 -3.10 4.58 1.26
CA MET A 51 -2.66 5.34 2.43
C MET A 51 -1.25 5.92 2.24
N ILE A 52 -0.32 5.14 1.67
CA ILE A 52 1.06 5.58 1.41
C ILE A 52 1.07 6.68 0.35
N ARG A 53 0.32 6.52 -0.74
CA ARG A 53 0.20 7.53 -1.80
C ARG A 53 -0.32 8.87 -1.27
N THR A 54 -1.13 8.85 -0.21
CA THR A 54 -1.65 10.07 0.42
C THR A 54 -0.58 10.89 1.16
N VAL A 55 0.57 10.29 1.48
CA VAL A 55 1.63 10.94 2.28
C VAL A 55 2.99 10.98 1.59
N SER A 56 3.16 10.31 0.45
CA SER A 56 4.42 10.28 -0.28
C SER A 56 4.23 10.08 -1.78
N ALA A 57 5.17 10.64 -2.56
CA ALA A 57 5.34 10.46 -3.99
C ALA A 57 6.23 9.24 -4.35
N CYS A 58 6.54 8.37 -3.39
CA CYS A 58 7.37 7.17 -3.60
C CYS A 58 6.84 6.26 -4.71
N ARG A 59 7.68 5.35 -5.24
CA ARG A 59 7.23 4.34 -6.22
C ARG A 59 6.55 3.19 -5.50
N LEU A 60 5.37 2.82 -5.96
CA LEU A 60 4.53 1.80 -5.32
C LEU A 60 4.27 0.62 -6.23
N TYR A 61 4.48 -0.58 -5.69
CA TYR A 61 4.17 -1.85 -6.32
C TYR A 61 3.24 -2.64 -5.41
N GLY A 62 2.15 -3.17 -5.96
CA GLY A 62 1.24 -4.07 -5.28
C GLY A 62 1.23 -5.43 -5.96
N LEU A 63 1.35 -6.50 -5.19
CA LEU A 63 1.24 -7.87 -5.68
C LEU A 63 0.05 -8.56 -5.02
N GLU A 64 -0.83 -9.17 -5.81
CA GLU A 64 -1.98 -9.94 -5.32
C GLU A 64 -2.22 -11.16 -6.21
N LEU A 65 -2.54 -12.31 -5.62
CA LEU A 65 -2.71 -13.57 -6.35
C LEU A 65 -4.12 -13.68 -6.96
N GLU A 66 -5.12 -13.27 -6.18
CA GLU A 66 -6.52 -13.53 -6.47
C GLU A 66 -7.08 -12.54 -7.50
N PRO A 67 -7.60 -13.02 -8.66
CA PRO A 67 -8.00 -12.15 -9.76
C PRO A 67 -9.12 -11.17 -9.38
N GLU A 68 -10.09 -11.61 -8.57
CA GLU A 68 -11.19 -10.75 -8.14
C GLU A 68 -10.78 -9.70 -7.10
N ILE A 69 -9.67 -9.93 -6.39
CA ILE A 69 -9.16 -9.01 -5.38
C ILE A 69 -8.30 -7.95 -6.07
N ILE A 70 -7.41 -8.35 -6.97
CA ILE A 70 -6.57 -7.38 -7.70
C ILE A 70 -7.40 -6.49 -8.63
N ALA A 71 -8.49 -7.00 -9.22
CA ALA A 71 -9.43 -6.17 -9.98
C ALA A 71 -10.00 -5.03 -9.12
N LYS A 72 -10.39 -5.32 -7.87
CA LYS A 72 -10.85 -4.30 -6.92
C LYS A 72 -9.73 -3.33 -6.53
N ALA A 73 -8.49 -3.81 -6.43
CA ALA A 73 -7.35 -2.92 -6.19
C ALA A 73 -7.15 -1.93 -7.34
N HIS A 74 -7.24 -2.39 -8.59
CA HIS A 74 -7.21 -1.51 -9.77
C HIS A 74 -8.32 -0.46 -9.73
N GLU A 75 -9.55 -0.85 -9.38
CA GLU A 75 -10.67 0.09 -9.25
C GLU A 75 -10.45 1.11 -8.12
N ASN A 76 -10.07 0.65 -6.93
CA ASN A 76 -9.89 1.50 -5.75
C ASN A 76 -8.74 2.50 -5.91
N LEU A 77 -7.72 2.13 -6.67
CA LEU A 77 -6.51 2.92 -6.89
C LEU A 77 -6.55 3.67 -8.23
N ALA A 78 -7.65 3.56 -8.98
CA ALA A 78 -7.81 4.24 -10.25
C ALA A 78 -7.65 5.76 -10.09
N GLY A 79 -6.79 6.35 -10.92
CA GLY A 79 -6.50 7.79 -10.89
C GLY A 79 -5.39 8.21 -9.93
N LEU A 80 -4.85 7.29 -9.12
CA LEU A 80 -3.64 7.55 -8.34
C LEU A 80 -2.39 7.31 -9.21
N PRO A 81 -1.41 8.23 -9.21
CA PRO A 81 -0.21 8.10 -10.03
C PRO A 81 0.78 7.11 -9.40
N ASP A 82 1.67 6.58 -10.25
CA ASP A 82 2.87 5.84 -9.85
C ASP A 82 2.59 4.63 -8.94
N ILE A 83 1.50 3.90 -9.21
CA ILE A 83 1.20 2.61 -8.58
C ILE A 83 1.14 1.54 -9.67
N THR A 84 2.00 0.53 -9.56
CA THR A 84 1.96 -0.67 -10.42
C THR A 84 1.33 -1.81 -9.65
N LEU A 85 0.27 -2.40 -10.19
CA LEU A 85 -0.36 -3.60 -9.62
C LEU A 85 -0.06 -4.79 -10.51
N VAL A 86 0.36 -5.90 -9.89
CA VAL A 86 0.74 -7.12 -10.61
C VAL A 86 0.05 -8.33 -10.00
N ARG A 87 -0.59 -9.13 -10.86
CA ARG A 87 -1.14 -10.41 -10.44
C ARG A 87 -0.06 -11.47 -10.48
N ALA A 88 0.42 -11.90 -9.32
CA ALA A 88 1.45 -12.93 -9.22
C ALA A 88 1.40 -13.65 -7.87
N SER A 89 2.12 -14.77 -7.77
CA SER A 89 2.39 -15.41 -6.48
C SER A 89 3.56 -14.71 -5.80
N ILE A 90 3.51 -14.57 -4.47
CA ILE A 90 4.64 -14.04 -3.71
C ILE A 90 5.89 -14.94 -3.79
N TYR A 91 5.70 -16.21 -4.17
CA TYR A 91 6.77 -17.19 -4.36
C TYR A 91 7.36 -17.18 -5.78
N ASP A 92 6.73 -16.46 -6.70
CA ASP A 92 7.13 -16.36 -8.11
C ASP A 92 6.84 -14.94 -8.60
N GLN A 93 7.62 -14.00 -8.08
CA GLN A 93 7.41 -12.57 -8.30
C GLN A 93 8.06 -12.12 -9.62
N PRO A 94 7.41 -11.30 -10.43
CA PRO A 94 7.94 -10.82 -11.71
C PRO A 94 8.80 -9.56 -11.54
N PHE A 95 9.61 -9.51 -10.47
CA PHE A 95 10.54 -8.42 -10.19
C PHE A 95 11.96 -8.97 -10.19
N GLU A 96 12.89 -8.19 -10.74
CA GLU A 96 14.30 -8.54 -10.75
C GLU A 96 14.94 -8.21 -9.39
N ASP A 97 16.01 -8.92 -9.05
CA ASP A 97 16.77 -8.61 -7.84
C ASP A 97 17.30 -7.17 -7.90
N ALA A 98 17.02 -6.40 -6.85
CA ALA A 98 17.45 -5.01 -6.67
C ALA A 98 16.96 -4.00 -7.73
N SER A 99 15.78 -4.23 -8.35
CA SER A 99 15.09 -3.28 -9.24
C SER A 99 14.32 -2.17 -8.51
#